data_AF-C9YEX5-F1
#
_entry.id   AF-C9YEX5-F1
#
_cell.length_a   1.000
_cell.length_b   1.000
_cell.length_c   1.000
_cell.angle_alpha   90.00
_cell.angle_beta   90.00
_cell.angle_gamma   90.00
#
_symmetry.space_group_name_H-M   'P 1'
#
loop_
_entity.id
_entity.type
_entity.pdbx_description
1 polymer ?
#
loop_
_entity_poly.entity_id
_entity_poly.type
_entity_poly.pdbx_seq_one_letter_code
_entity_poly.pdbx_strand_id
1 'polypeptide(L)'
;MPESQEQLLRCSTVHGNLLVLDLRNEETIYAVNRFMVYALFPQTNISIHVLWGLQKQNTVFATGKSITNRSSNTHIGELMLSYGGGGHANAGTCQVDNAQAADVLQALISKINADG
;
A
#
# COMPACT_ATOMS: atom_id res chain seq x y z
N MET A 1 -19.06 7.08 -12.73
CA MET A 1 -18.07 6.04 -12.37
C MET A 1 -18.60 5.33 -11.13
N PRO A 2 -18.37 4.03 -10.93
CA PRO A 2 -18.73 3.36 -9.67
C PRO A 2 -18.02 4.04 -8.48
N GLU A 3 -18.69 4.15 -7.33
CA GLU A 3 -18.20 4.86 -6.13
C GLU A 3 -16.84 4.32 -5.65
N SER A 4 -16.64 3.00 -5.75
CA SER A 4 -15.37 2.36 -5.39
C SER A 4 -14.21 2.79 -6.28
N GLN A 5 -14.44 2.95 -7.60
CA GLN A 5 -13.40 3.40 -8.52
C GLN A 5 -13.04 4.86 -8.28
N GLU A 6 -14.04 5.71 -8.00
CA GLU A 6 -13.81 7.11 -7.65
C GLU A 6 -12.99 7.24 -6.35
N GLN A 7 -13.33 6.46 -5.32
CA GLN A 7 -12.56 6.41 -4.07
C GLN A 7 -11.10 6.02 -4.33
N LEU A 8 -10.85 4.97 -5.11
CA LEU A 8 -9.48 4.56 -5.46
C LEU A 8 -8.71 5.68 -6.16
N LEU A 9 -9.34 6.38 -7.11
CA LEU A 9 -8.68 7.47 -7.84
C LEU A 9 -8.37 8.66 -6.93
N ARG A 10 -9.28 9.03 -6.04
CA ARG A 10 -9.12 10.18 -5.13
C ARG A 10 -8.13 9.92 -3.99
N CYS A 11 -8.08 8.68 -3.48
CA CYS A 11 -7.27 8.31 -2.32
C CYS A 11 -5.87 7.79 -2.68
N SER A 12 -5.57 7.66 -3.98
CA SER A 12 -4.29 7.14 -4.44
C SER A 12 -3.32 8.25 -4.82
N THR A 13 -2.04 8.07 -4.46
CA THR A 13 -0.92 8.90 -4.91
C THR A 13 0.18 8.00 -5.46
N VAL A 14 0.75 8.37 -6.62
CA VAL A 14 1.85 7.63 -7.23
C VAL A 14 3.18 8.23 -6.79
N HIS A 15 4.09 7.37 -6.32
CA HIS A 15 5.46 7.71 -5.95
C HIS A 15 6.41 6.79 -6.74
N GLY A 16 6.92 7.26 -7.88
CA GLY A 16 7.77 6.42 -8.74
C GLY A 16 7.03 5.18 -9.25
N ASN A 17 7.53 3.98 -8.95
CA ASN A 17 6.91 2.70 -9.33
C ASN A 17 5.81 2.23 -8.35
N LEU A 18 5.63 2.92 -7.24
CA LEU A 18 4.72 2.57 -6.15
C LEU A 18 3.42 3.39 -6.18
N LEU A 19 2.29 2.72 -5.95
CA LEU A 19 1.01 3.37 -5.60
C LEU A 19 0.79 3.37 -4.09
N VAL A 20 0.53 4.53 -3.49
CA VAL A 20 0.05 4.62 -2.09
C VAL A 20 -1.44 4.95 -2.10
N LEU A 21 -2.26 4.05 -1.57
CA LEU A 21 -3.70 4.21 -1.38
C LEU A 21 -3.99 4.47 0.10
N ASP A 22 -4.25 5.71 0.50
CA ASP A 22 -4.56 6.06 1.90
C ASP A 22 -6.06 6.20 2.12
N LEU A 23 -6.64 5.22 2.81
CA LEU A 23 -8.08 5.13 3.08
C LEU A 23 -8.44 5.58 4.51
N ARG A 24 -7.48 6.08 5.29
CA ARG A 24 -7.73 6.45 6.70
C ARG A 24 -8.71 7.60 6.87
N ASN A 25 -8.82 8.46 5.86
CA ASN A 25 -9.74 9.61 5.87
C ASN A 25 -11.12 9.28 5.28
N GLU A 26 -11.35 8.02 4.88
CA GLU A 26 -12.63 7.57 4.34
C GLU A 26 -13.50 7.00 5.45
N GLU A 27 -14.76 7.43 5.50
CA GLU A 27 -15.75 6.87 6.43
C GLU A 27 -16.18 5.46 6.00
N THR A 28 -16.43 5.28 4.69
CA THR A 28 -16.79 4.00 4.09
C THR A 28 -15.69 3.55 3.15
N ILE A 29 -15.17 2.33 3.33
CA ILE A 29 -14.28 1.69 2.36
C ILE A 29 -15.13 0.77 1.49
N TYR A 30 -15.24 1.10 0.21
CA TYR A 30 -16.08 0.33 -0.71
C TYR A 30 -15.39 -0.97 -1.13
N ALA A 31 -16.15 -2.07 -1.12
CA ALA A 31 -15.65 -3.35 -1.61
C ALA A 31 -15.31 -3.27 -3.10
N VAL A 32 -14.11 -3.71 -3.45
CA VAL A 32 -13.61 -3.71 -4.83
C VAL A 32 -12.64 -4.87 -5.02
N ASN A 33 -12.47 -5.30 -6.27
CA ASN A 33 -11.46 -6.30 -6.61
C ASN A 33 -10.07 -5.78 -6.19
N ARG A 34 -9.30 -6.59 -5.45
CA ARG A 34 -7.96 -6.22 -4.94
C ARG A 34 -6.93 -5.88 -6.01
N PHE A 35 -7.17 -6.26 -7.27
CA PHE A 35 -6.31 -5.95 -8.40
C PHE A 35 -6.74 -4.69 -9.16
N MET A 36 -7.86 -4.07 -8.79
CA MET A 36 -8.40 -2.89 -9.47
C MET A 36 -7.40 -1.72 -9.47
N VAL A 37 -6.66 -1.55 -8.38
CA VAL A 37 -5.60 -0.53 -8.30
C VAL A 37 -4.56 -0.66 -9.42
N TYR A 38 -4.20 -1.88 -9.83
CA TYR A 38 -3.24 -2.09 -10.91
C TYR A 38 -3.84 -1.93 -12.32
N ALA A 39 -5.17 -2.03 -12.44
CA ALA A 39 -5.87 -1.71 -13.67
C ALA A 39 -6.01 -0.19 -13.85
N LEU A 40 -6.23 0.54 -12.76
CA LEU A 40 -6.35 2.01 -12.75
C LEU A 40 -4.97 2.70 -12.83
N PHE A 41 -3.93 2.08 -12.30
CA PHE A 41 -2.56 2.61 -12.26
C PHE A 41 -1.55 1.63 -12.88
N PRO A 42 -1.66 1.31 -14.19
CA PRO A 42 -0.86 0.28 -14.85
C PRO A 42 0.65 0.57 -14.88
N GLN A 43 1.04 1.84 -14.69
CA GLN A 43 2.44 2.27 -14.56
C GLN A 43 3.11 1.80 -13.26
N THR A 44 2.32 1.44 -12.24
CA THR A 44 2.83 0.98 -10.94
C THR A 44 3.00 -0.54 -10.92
N ASN A 45 4.05 -1.02 -10.25
CA ASN A 45 4.36 -2.45 -10.13
C ASN A 45 4.17 -2.99 -8.70
N ILE A 46 3.83 -2.11 -7.75
CA ILE A 46 3.64 -2.39 -6.34
C ILE A 46 2.69 -1.35 -5.74
N SER A 47 1.91 -1.72 -4.73
CA SER A 47 1.06 -0.79 -3.98
C SER A 47 1.21 -0.95 -2.46
N ILE A 48 0.98 0.14 -1.72
CA ILE A 48 0.76 0.17 -0.28
C ILE A 48 -0.67 0.67 -0.04
N HIS A 49 -1.45 -0.09 0.71
CA HIS A 49 -2.73 0.36 1.25
C HIS A 49 -2.50 0.80 2.70
N VAL A 50 -2.84 2.05 2.99
CA VAL A 50 -2.76 2.62 4.34
C VAL A 50 -4.17 2.59 4.96
N LEU A 51 -4.29 1.89 6.08
CA LEU A 51 -5.55 1.62 6.74
C LEU A 51 -5.42 1.91 8.23
N TRP A 52 -6.53 2.23 8.88
CA TRP A 52 -6.60 2.12 10.33
C TRP A 52 -6.61 0.65 10.72
N GLY A 53 -5.83 0.28 11.73
CA GLY A 53 -6.02 -1.02 12.38
C GLY A 53 -7.10 -0.94 13.45
N LEU A 54 -7.03 -1.86 14.41
CA LEU A 54 -8.12 -2.07 15.38
C LEU A 54 -8.50 -0.77 16.08
N GLN A 55 -9.75 -0.35 15.92
CA GLN A 55 -10.30 0.87 16.54
C GLN A 55 -9.43 2.12 16.31
N LYS A 56 -8.72 2.22 15.18
CA LYS A 56 -7.79 3.32 14.85
C LYS A 56 -6.62 3.48 15.84
N GLN A 57 -6.29 2.46 16.64
CA GLN A 57 -5.19 2.52 17.61
C GLN A 57 -3.81 2.52 16.94
N ASN A 58 -3.73 1.99 15.73
CA ASN A 58 -2.50 1.92 14.94
C ASN A 58 -2.80 2.11 13.44
N THR A 59 -1.74 2.27 12.66
CA THR A 59 -1.80 2.34 11.20
C THR A 59 -1.25 1.05 10.61
N VAL A 60 -2.00 0.48 9.66
CA VAL A 60 -1.61 -0.72 8.92
C VAL A 60 -1.13 -0.31 7.53
N PHE A 61 0.05 -0.82 7.14
CA PHE A 61 0.53 -0.77 5.78
C PHE A 61 0.42 -2.17 5.18
N ALA A 62 -0.48 -2.34 4.21
CA ALA A 62 -0.62 -3.59 3.46
C ALA A 62 -0.05 -3.43 2.06
N THR A 63 1.00 -4.19 1.76
CA THR A 63 1.77 -4.03 0.52
C THR A 63 1.61 -5.24 -0.38
N GLY A 64 1.46 -5.04 -1.68
CA GLY A 64 1.34 -6.12 -2.66
C GLY A 64 1.96 -5.75 -4.01
N LYS A 65 2.47 -6.75 -4.73
CA LYS A 65 2.93 -6.57 -6.12
C LYS A 65 1.77 -6.60 -7.11
N SER A 66 1.95 -5.85 -8.19
CA SER A 66 1.05 -5.89 -9.34
C SER A 66 1.08 -7.25 -10.02
N ILE A 67 -0.10 -7.73 -10.44
CA ILE A 67 -0.22 -8.97 -11.23
C ILE A 67 -0.03 -8.73 -12.73
N THR A 68 -0.15 -7.49 -13.19
CA THR A 68 -0.02 -7.07 -14.59
C THR A 68 1.37 -6.52 -14.88
N ASN A 69 1.97 -5.77 -13.94
CA ASN A 69 3.32 -5.25 -14.03
C ASN A 69 4.21 -5.93 -12.97
N ARG A 70 4.81 -7.06 -13.33
CA ARG A 70 5.56 -7.94 -12.40
C ARG A 70 7.04 -7.57 -12.24
N SER A 71 7.39 -6.31 -12.48
CA SER A 71 8.79 -5.84 -12.51
C SER A 71 9.37 -5.49 -11.14
N SER A 72 8.55 -5.40 -10.09
CA SER A 72 9.01 -5.00 -8.76
C SER A 72 10.03 -5.99 -8.18
N ASN A 73 11.18 -5.49 -7.75
CA ASN A 73 12.28 -6.25 -7.17
C ASN A 73 12.22 -6.35 -5.64
N THR A 74 11.41 -5.52 -4.98
CA THR A 74 11.28 -5.52 -3.51
C THR A 74 10.82 -6.89 -2.98
N HIS A 75 11.52 -7.46 -1.99
CA HIS A 75 11.02 -8.61 -1.24
C HIS A 75 10.11 -8.13 -0.10
N ILE A 76 8.79 -8.09 -0.34
CA ILE A 76 7.84 -7.39 0.55
C ILE A 76 7.83 -7.97 1.97
N GLY A 77 7.83 -9.30 2.14
CA GLY A 77 7.78 -9.92 3.47
C GLY A 77 8.93 -9.50 4.39
N GLU A 78 10.16 -9.54 3.87
CA GLU A 78 11.38 -9.07 4.55
C GLU A 78 11.32 -7.57 4.87
N LEU A 79 10.87 -6.75 3.92
CA LEU A 79 10.70 -5.32 4.16
C LEU A 79 9.68 -5.05 5.29
N MET A 80 8.55 -5.74 5.30
CA MET A 80 7.55 -5.56 6.35
C MET A 80 8.03 -6.11 7.69
N LEU A 81 8.86 -7.16 7.69
CA LEU A 81 9.46 -7.74 8.89
C LEU A 81 10.37 -6.75 9.62
N SER A 82 11.09 -5.87 8.91
CA SER A 82 11.93 -4.83 9.55
C SER A 82 11.12 -3.80 10.35
N TYR A 83 9.80 -3.74 10.16
CA TYR A 83 8.87 -2.89 10.90
C TYR A 83 7.93 -3.72 11.80
N GLY A 84 8.34 -4.92 12.23
CA GLY A 84 7.56 -5.79 13.12
C GLY A 84 6.38 -6.50 12.45
N GLY A 85 6.31 -6.45 11.12
CA GLY A 85 5.30 -7.12 10.32
C GLY A 85 5.75 -8.47 9.78
N GLY A 86 5.30 -8.81 8.58
CA GLY A 86 5.72 -10.01 7.88
C GLY A 86 5.00 -10.23 6.55
N GLY A 87 5.19 -11.41 5.97
CA GLY A 87 4.59 -11.80 4.69
C GLY A 87 5.48 -12.71 3.87
N HIS A 88 5.36 -12.62 2.56
CA HIS A 88 6.18 -13.32 1.57
C HIS A 88 6.68 -12.35 0.50
N ALA A 89 7.44 -12.83 -0.50
CA ALA A 89 8.09 -11.97 -1.49
C ALA A 89 7.15 -10.99 -2.23
N ASN A 90 5.89 -11.38 -2.43
CA ASN A 90 4.91 -10.65 -3.25
C ASN A 90 3.82 -9.92 -2.47
N ALA A 91 3.72 -10.13 -1.16
CA ALA A 91 2.76 -9.43 -0.32
C ALA A 91 3.15 -9.51 1.16
N GLY A 92 2.80 -8.49 1.93
CA GLY A 92 3.07 -8.43 3.36
C GLY A 92 2.40 -7.25 4.01
N THR A 93 2.42 -7.24 5.34
CA THR A 93 1.83 -6.18 6.15
C THR A 93 2.72 -5.85 7.33
N CYS A 94 2.71 -4.59 7.76
CA CYS A 94 3.19 -4.17 9.07
C CYS A 94 2.17 -3.24 9.72
N GLN A 95 2.22 -3.14 11.05
CA GLN A 95 1.37 -2.25 11.83
C GLN A 95 2.26 -1.42 12.75
N VAL A 96 2.06 -0.11 12.75
CA VAL A 96 2.89 0.81 13.53
C VAL A 96 2.02 1.81 14.27
N ASP A 97 2.59 2.41 15.31
CA ASP A 97 1.92 3.47 16.05
C ASP A 97 1.58 4.64 15.12
N ASN A 98 0.43 5.28 15.35
CA ASN A 98 -0.04 6.39 14.52
C ASN A 98 0.96 7.55 14.46
N ALA A 99 1.70 7.79 15.56
CA ALA A 99 2.73 8.81 15.63
C ALA A 99 3.92 8.52 14.70
N GLN A 100 4.19 7.24 14.41
CA GLN A 100 5.30 6.80 13.56
C GLN A 100 4.87 6.56 12.10
N ALA A 101 3.57 6.57 11.82
CA ALA A 101 3.03 6.19 10.52
C ALA A 101 3.60 7.02 9.36
N ALA A 102 3.76 8.33 9.54
CA ALA A 102 4.30 9.20 8.49
C ALA A 102 5.76 8.85 8.15
N ASP A 103 6.59 8.67 9.16
CA ASP A 103 8.02 8.37 8.99
C ASP A 103 8.22 6.98 8.39
N VAL A 104 7.49 5.98 8.88
CA VAL A 104 7.54 4.61 8.36
C VAL A 104 7.06 4.57 6.91
N LEU A 105 5.97 5.27 6.57
CA LEU A 105 5.49 5.33 5.19
C LEU A 105 6.55 5.94 4.26
N GLN A 106 7.21 7.03 4.66
CA GLN A 106 8.29 7.63 3.86
C GLN A 106 9.49 6.69 3.69
N ALA A 107 9.86 5.95 4.73
CA ALA A 107 10.94 4.96 4.65
C ALA A 107 10.58 3.80 3.72
N LEU A 108 9.33 3.31 3.78
CA LEU A 108 8.81 2.28 2.87
C LEU A 108 8.82 2.77 1.41
N ILE A 109 8.30 3.97 1.15
CA ILE A 109 8.31 4.58 -0.20
C ILE A 109 9.73 4.69 -0.74
N SER A 110 10.66 5.18 0.07
CA SER A 110 12.06 5.37 -0.33
C SER A 110 12.73 4.05 -0.68
N LYS A 111 12.52 3.02 0.16
CA LYS A 111 13.10 1.70 -0.07
C LYS A 111 12.53 1.02 -1.31
N ILE A 112 11.20 1.06 -1.49
CA ILE A 112 10.55 0.45 -2.64
C ILE A 112 10.98 1.11 -3.95
N ASN A 113 11.07 2.44 -3.98
CA ASN A 113 11.54 3.16 -5.17
C ASN A 113 13.01 2.89 -5.50
N ALA A 114 13.85 2.68 -4.49
CA ALA A 114 15.26 2.34 -4.70
C ALA A 114 15.44 0.92 -5.27
N ASP A 115 14.55 -0.02 -4.91
CA ASP A 115 14.60 -1.39 -5.43
C ASP A 115 14.09 -1.48 -6.88
N GLY A 116 13.12 -0.62 -7.25
CA GLY A 116 12.49 -0.62 -8.57
C GLY A 116 11.40 -1.68 -8.72
#